data_AF-A0A814ZMZ4-F1
#
_entry.id   AF-A0A814ZMZ4-F1
#
_cell.length_a   1.000
_cell.length_b   1.000
_cell.length_c   1.000
_cell.angle_alpha   90.00
_cell.angle_beta   90.00
_cell.angle_gamma   90.00
#
_symmetry.space_group_name_H-M   'P 1'
#
loop_
_entity.id
_entity.type
_entity.pdbx_description
1 polymer ?
#
loop_
_entity_poly.entity_id
_entity_poly.type
_entity_poly.pdbx_seq_one_letter_code
_entity_poly.pdbx_strand_id
1 'polypeptide(L)'
;MRSTFVLLLTLGCISLATAYQCYQFIISALNNLANIYAEYAGQYDKAAKYHGQTFELDRNTIATLINFGLTLASVEEYSAASHYFVSTLNILKNPYDIDYLHYGLLSIEQSVGSMKKCGAEDLQELEYYKKAQTIYLYSIP
;
A
#
# COMPACT_ATOMS: atom_id res chain seq x y z
N MET A 1 -4.31 -42.26 25.02
CA MET A 1 -4.85 -41.63 23.80
C MET A 1 -5.10 -40.12 23.93
N ARG A 2 -5.68 -39.60 25.02
CA ARG A 2 -5.87 -38.14 25.18
C ARG A 2 -4.57 -37.31 25.27
N SER A 3 -3.55 -37.81 25.96
CA SER A 3 -2.29 -37.05 26.18
C SER A 3 -1.46 -36.86 24.90
N THR A 4 -1.36 -37.88 24.05
CA THR A 4 -0.65 -37.80 22.76
C THR A 4 -1.36 -36.90 21.75
N PHE A 5 -2.69 -36.87 21.75
CA PHE A 5 -3.48 -35.98 20.90
C PHE A 5 -3.32 -34.51 21.29
N VAL A 6 -3.32 -34.20 22.59
CA VAL A 6 -3.07 -32.83 23.09
C VAL A 6 -1.65 -32.38 22.76
N LEU A 7 -0.64 -33.25 22.91
CA LEU A 7 0.74 -32.92 22.56
C LEU A 7 0.90 -32.59 21.06
N LEU A 8 0.29 -33.39 20.17
CA LEU A 8 0.32 -33.15 18.73
C LEU A 8 -0.38 -31.84 18.34
N LEU A 9 -1.51 -31.51 18.98
CA LEU A 9 -2.18 -30.23 18.78
C LEU A 9 -1.31 -29.06 19.23
N THR A 10 -0.67 -29.16 20.40
CA THR A 10 0.21 -28.10 20.90
C THR A 10 1.45 -27.90 20.02
N LEU A 11 2.07 -28.98 19.54
CA LEU A 11 3.18 -28.91 18.59
C LEU A 11 2.77 -28.29 17.26
N GLY A 12 1.57 -28.62 16.76
CA GLY A 12 0.99 -28.01 15.57
C GLY A 12 0.68 -26.51 15.73
N CYS A 13 0.21 -26.08 16.90
CA CYS A 13 0.00 -24.65 17.17
C CYS A 13 1.32 -23.88 17.22
N ILE A 14 2.37 -24.46 17.81
CA ILE A 14 3.71 -23.84 17.86
C ILE A 14 4.32 -23.73 16.46
N SER A 15 4.20 -24.77 15.62
CA SER A 15 4.70 -24.72 14.25
C SER A 15 3.96 -23.69 13.39
N LEU A 16 2.65 -23.54 13.57
CA LEU A 16 1.86 -22.52 12.88
C LEU A 16 2.22 -21.09 13.33
N ALA A 17 2.38 -20.88 14.65
CA ALA A 17 2.76 -19.58 15.20
C ALA A 17 4.15 -19.15 14.73
N THR A 18 5.11 -20.07 14.70
CA THR A 18 6.46 -19.80 14.18
C THR A 18 6.45 -19.53 12.67
N ALA A 19 5.67 -20.28 11.89
CA ALA A 19 5.49 -20.00 10.46
C ALA A 19 4.87 -18.61 10.20
N TYR A 20 3.86 -18.22 10.98
CA TYR A 20 3.26 -16.88 10.91
C TYR A 20 4.27 -15.78 11.26
N GLN A 21 5.09 -15.99 12.30
CA GLN A 21 6.13 -15.05 12.68
C GLN A 21 7.17 -14.88 11.56
N CYS A 22 7.63 -15.97 10.94
CA CYS A 22 8.53 -15.94 9.79
C CYS A 22 7.90 -15.18 8.62
N TYR A 23 6.61 -15.39 8.36
CA TYR A 23 5.88 -14.69 7.31
C TYR A 23 5.86 -13.17 7.51
N GLN A 24 5.58 -12.71 8.72
CA GLN A 24 5.61 -11.29 9.08
C GLN A 24 7.02 -10.69 8.95
N PHE A 25 8.06 -11.47 9.26
CA PHE A 25 9.44 -11.05 9.11
C PHE A 25 9.82 -10.84 7.64
N ILE A 26 9.36 -11.72 6.75
CA ILE A 26 9.58 -11.61 5.29
C ILE A 26 8.92 -10.36 4.74
N ILE A 27 7.66 -10.10 5.10
CA ILE A 27 6.92 -8.88 4.72
C ILE A 27 7.70 -7.63 5.14
N SER A 28 8.12 -7.57 6.40
CA SER A 28 8.88 -6.43 6.94
C SER A 28 10.22 -6.24 6.21
N ALA A 29 10.92 -7.33 5.91
CA ALA A 29 12.19 -7.29 5.19
C ALA A 29 12.03 -6.77 3.75
N LEU A 30 10.98 -7.23 3.04
CA LEU A 30 10.68 -6.78 1.68
C LEU A 30 10.29 -5.29 1.64
N ASN A 31 9.45 -4.84 2.58
CA ASN A 31 9.07 -3.43 2.71
C ASN A 31 10.29 -2.53 2.97
N ASN A 32 11.17 -2.94 3.89
CA ASN A 32 12.40 -2.21 4.18
C ASN A 32 13.34 -2.17 2.96
N LEU A 33 13.47 -3.29 2.24
CA LEU A 33 14.29 -3.35 1.03
C LEU A 33 13.73 -2.41 -0.05
N ALA A 34 12.41 -2.37 -0.22
CA ALA A 34 11.73 -1.47 -1.13
C ALA A 34 12.01 0.00 -0.78
N ASN A 35 11.90 0.38 0.49
CA ASN A 35 12.23 1.73 0.97
C ASN A 35 13.70 2.07 0.73
N ILE A 36 14.62 1.13 0.95
CA ILE A 36 16.05 1.34 0.64
C ILE A 36 16.23 1.66 -0.85
N TYR A 37 15.58 0.91 -1.74
CA TYR A 37 15.66 1.19 -3.17
C TYR A 37 15.03 2.54 -3.55
N ALA A 38 13.90 2.91 -2.95
CA ALA A 38 13.22 4.17 -3.22
C ALA A 38 13.99 5.39 -2.70
N GLU A 39 14.31 5.40 -1.40
CA GLU A 39 14.83 6.58 -0.71
C GLU A 39 16.34 6.76 -0.89
N TYR A 40 17.10 5.65 -0.90
CA TYR A 40 18.57 5.72 -0.88
C TYR A 40 19.22 5.42 -2.22
N ALA A 41 18.58 4.61 -3.07
CA ALA A 41 19.12 4.23 -4.37
C ALA A 41 18.45 4.95 -5.55
N GLY A 42 17.29 5.60 -5.35
CA GLY A 42 16.48 6.18 -6.42
C GLY A 42 16.04 5.16 -7.49
N GLN A 43 16.05 3.86 -7.16
CA GLN A 43 15.71 2.77 -8.07
C GLN A 43 14.23 2.41 -7.89
N TYR A 44 13.36 3.32 -8.29
CA TYR A 44 11.93 3.23 -8.05
C TYR A 44 11.27 2.00 -8.68
N ASP A 45 11.72 1.54 -9.86
CA ASP A 45 11.24 0.29 -10.47
C ASP A 45 11.46 -0.94 -9.57
N LYS A 46 12.62 -0.99 -8.89
CA LYS A 46 12.93 -2.08 -7.96
C LYS A 46 12.13 -1.93 -6.68
N ALA A 47 11.99 -0.71 -6.17
CA ALA A 47 11.15 -0.45 -5.01
C ALA A 47 9.70 -0.87 -5.29
N ALA A 48 9.16 -0.54 -6.47
CA ALA A 48 7.81 -0.92 -6.89
C ALA A 48 7.67 -2.44 -6.93
N LYS A 49 8.67 -3.16 -7.46
CA LYS A 49 8.68 -4.63 -7.47
C LYS A 49 8.59 -5.21 -6.04
N TYR A 50 9.39 -4.73 -5.10
CA TYR A 50 9.41 -5.29 -3.74
C TYR A 50 8.19 -4.88 -2.91
N HIS A 51 7.67 -3.66 -3.09
CA HIS A 51 6.39 -3.24 -2.52
C HIS A 51 5.24 -4.08 -3.08
N GLY A 52 5.24 -4.37 -4.37
CA GLY A 52 4.27 -5.27 -5.02
C GLY A 52 4.31 -6.69 -4.44
N GLN A 53 5.50 -7.25 -4.23
CA GLN A 53 5.64 -8.56 -3.56
C GLN A 53 5.12 -8.54 -2.12
N THR A 54 5.40 -7.47 -1.38
CA THR A 54 4.90 -7.28 -0.02
C THR A 54 3.37 -7.23 -0.02
N PHE A 55 2.77 -6.53 -0.99
CA PHE A 55 1.32 -6.45 -1.17
C PHE A 55 0.69 -7.80 -1.52
N GLU A 56 1.33 -8.62 -2.38
CA GLU A 56 0.85 -9.97 -2.68
C GLU A 56 0.80 -10.88 -1.43
N LEU A 57 1.74 -10.68 -0.51
CA LEU A 57 1.82 -11.41 0.76
C LEU A 57 0.83 -10.85 1.80
N ASP A 58 0.69 -9.54 1.88
CA ASP A 58 -0.23 -8.89 2.81
C ASP A 58 -0.93 -7.68 2.17
N ARG A 59 -2.09 -7.96 1.59
CA ARG A 59 -2.94 -6.95 0.94
C ARG A 59 -3.56 -5.94 1.91
N ASN A 60 -3.50 -6.19 3.21
CA ASN A 60 -4.23 -5.41 4.20
C ASN A 60 -3.35 -4.41 4.97
N THR A 61 -2.03 -4.42 4.74
CA THR A 61 -1.16 -3.46 5.41
C THR A 61 -1.22 -2.10 4.71
N ILE A 62 -1.87 -1.14 5.37
CA ILE A 62 -2.01 0.26 4.94
C ILE A 62 -0.67 0.88 4.55
N ALA A 63 0.38 0.64 5.34
CA ALA A 63 1.72 1.18 5.06
C ALA A 63 2.28 0.69 3.71
N THR A 64 2.05 -0.59 3.36
CA THR A 64 2.50 -1.17 2.09
C THR A 64 1.76 -0.54 0.91
N LEU A 65 0.45 -0.34 1.03
CA LEU A 65 -0.35 0.32 0.00
C LEU A 65 0.09 1.76 -0.25
N ILE A 66 0.35 2.52 0.81
CA ILE A 66 0.81 3.91 0.74
C ILE A 66 2.19 3.97 0.07
N ASN A 67 3.16 3.17 0.56
CA ASN A 67 4.52 3.19 0.03
C ASN A 67 4.57 2.74 -1.44
N PHE A 68 3.74 1.76 -1.81
CA PHE A 68 3.63 1.32 -3.19
C PHE A 68 3.06 2.42 -4.09
N GLY A 69 1.97 3.07 -3.66
CA GLY A 69 1.38 4.21 -4.37
C GLY A 69 2.36 5.37 -4.58
N LEU A 70 3.13 5.73 -3.54
CA LEU A 70 4.16 6.77 -3.63
C LEU A 70 5.28 6.39 -4.61
N THR A 71 5.69 5.11 -4.59
CA THR A 71 6.72 4.62 -5.51
C THR A 71 6.24 4.65 -6.95
N LEU A 72 4.98 4.29 -7.21
CA LEU A 72 4.38 4.39 -8.55
C LEU A 72 4.29 5.84 -9.03
N ALA A 73 3.91 6.77 -8.14
CA ALA A 73 3.89 8.19 -8.46
C ALA A 73 5.28 8.73 -8.83
N SER A 74 6.35 8.24 -8.18
CA SER A 74 7.73 8.64 -8.51
C SER A 74 8.24 8.15 -9.87
N VAL A 75 7.59 7.13 -10.46
CA VAL A 75 7.86 6.66 -11.84
C VAL A 75 6.80 7.13 -12.84
N GLU A 76 6.00 8.12 -12.46
CA GLU A 76 4.93 8.71 -13.29
C GLU A 76 3.80 7.73 -13.67
N GLU A 77 3.70 6.59 -12.97
CA GLU A 77 2.61 5.61 -13.10
C GLU A 77 1.39 6.05 -12.29
N TYR A 78 0.90 7.23 -12.63
CA TYR A 78 -0.03 7.95 -11.78
C TYR A 78 -1.40 7.28 -11.63
N SER A 79 -1.94 6.70 -12.71
CA SER A 79 -3.24 6.00 -12.65
C SER A 79 -3.22 4.82 -11.67
N ALA A 80 -2.12 4.05 -11.69
CA ALA A 80 -1.91 2.97 -10.75
C ALA A 80 -1.73 3.51 -9.32
N ALA A 81 -0.93 4.55 -9.13
CA ALA A 81 -0.72 5.19 -7.82
C ALA A 81 -2.06 5.64 -7.20
N SER A 82 -2.90 6.31 -8.00
CA SER A 82 -4.21 6.82 -7.59
C SER A 82 -5.17 5.71 -7.15
N HIS A 83 -5.20 4.60 -7.88
CA HIS A 83 -5.98 3.42 -7.49
C HIS A 83 -5.59 2.91 -6.08
N TYR A 84 -4.30 2.84 -5.77
CA TYR A 84 -3.82 2.37 -4.47
C TYR A 84 -4.07 3.37 -3.34
N PHE A 85 -3.94 4.67 -3.59
CA PHE A 85 -4.30 5.68 -2.59
C PHE A 85 -5.80 5.66 -2.27
N VAL A 86 -6.67 5.56 -3.29
CA VAL A 86 -8.12 5.41 -3.07
C VAL A 86 -8.45 4.12 -2.32
N SER A 87 -7.77 3.02 -2.64
CA SER A 87 -7.96 1.75 -1.91
C SER A 87 -7.59 1.89 -0.44
N THR A 88 -6.48 2.57 -0.15
CA THR A 88 -6.03 2.86 1.22
C THR A 88 -7.05 3.72 1.97
N LEU A 89 -7.59 4.76 1.33
CA LEU A 89 -8.64 5.63 1.88
C LEU A 89 -9.91 4.86 2.25
N ASN A 90 -10.32 3.85 1.47
CA ASN A 90 -11.51 3.05 1.80
C ASN A 90 -11.28 2.13 3.01
N ILE A 91 -10.03 1.76 3.29
CA ILE A 91 -9.65 0.92 4.45
C ILE A 91 -9.51 1.80 5.70
N LEU A 92 -8.90 2.98 5.54
CA LEU A 92 -8.72 3.97 6.59
C LEU A 92 -10.07 4.62 6.94
N LYS A 93 -10.77 4.03 7.91
CA LYS A 93 -12.02 4.59 8.45
C LYS A 93 -11.81 5.74 9.44
N ASN A 94 -10.56 6.14 9.70
CA ASN A 94 -10.19 7.02 10.81
C ASN A 94 -9.45 8.29 10.34
N PRO A 95 -9.93 9.48 10.74
CA PRO A 95 -9.30 10.78 10.53
C PRO A 95 -7.80 10.93 10.84
N TYR A 96 -7.27 10.15 11.79
CA TYR A 96 -5.92 10.42 12.32
C TYR A 96 -4.77 9.88 11.48
N ASP A 97 -5.04 9.08 10.43
CA ASP A 97 -4.02 8.57 9.50
C ASP A 97 -3.89 9.43 8.21
N ILE A 98 -4.54 10.60 8.18
CA ILE A 98 -4.68 11.46 6.98
C ILE A 98 -3.36 12.11 6.53
N ASP A 99 -2.39 12.34 7.42
CA ASP A 99 -1.16 13.07 7.06
C ASP A 99 -0.37 12.39 5.93
N TYR A 100 -0.34 11.04 5.90
CA TYR A 100 0.29 10.28 4.80
C TYR A 100 -0.54 10.27 3.52
N LEU A 101 -1.86 10.47 3.63
CA LEU A 101 -2.80 10.51 2.50
C LEU A 101 -2.79 11.85 1.77
N HIS A 102 -2.37 12.93 2.43
CA HIS A 102 -2.19 14.23 1.79
C HIS A 102 -1.20 14.15 0.62
N TYR A 103 -0.09 13.42 0.77
CA TYR A 103 0.86 13.16 -0.31
C TYR A 103 0.26 12.33 -1.45
N GLY A 104 -0.60 11.37 -1.12
CA GLY A 104 -1.36 10.61 -2.11
C GLY A 104 -2.30 11.51 -2.93
N LEU A 105 -3.04 12.39 -2.27
CA LEU A 105 -3.94 13.34 -2.93
C LEU A 105 -3.18 14.30 -3.85
N LEU A 106 -2.06 14.86 -3.40
CA LEU A 106 -1.19 15.71 -4.23
C LEU A 106 -0.65 14.96 -5.46
N SER A 107 -0.31 13.68 -5.31
CA SER A 107 0.14 12.84 -6.42
C SER A 107 -0.98 12.62 -7.44
N ILE A 108 -2.21 12.39 -6.99
CA ILE A 108 -3.40 12.29 -7.86
C ILE A 108 -3.68 13.65 -8.54
N GLU A 109 -3.50 14.78 -7.86
CA GLU A 109 -3.66 16.11 -8.46
C GLU A 109 -2.65 16.37 -9.58
N GLN A 110 -1.39 15.98 -9.37
CA GLN A 110 -0.34 16.06 -10.40
C GLN A 110 -0.65 15.16 -11.60
N SER A 111 -1.17 13.96 -11.37
CA SER A 111 -1.68 13.05 -12.40
C SER A 111 -2.72 13.72 -13.29
N VAL A 112 -3.80 14.21 -12.66
CA VAL A 112 -4.92 14.87 -13.34
C VAL A 112 -4.46 16.14 -14.07
N GLY A 113 -3.54 16.89 -13.47
CA GLY A 113 -2.93 18.07 -14.11
C GLY A 113 -2.13 17.72 -15.37
N SER A 114 -1.34 16.65 -15.32
CA SER A 114 -0.50 16.18 -16.44
C SER A 114 -1.34 15.61 -17.58
N MET A 115 -2.34 14.79 -17.28
CA MET A 115 -3.29 14.25 -18.27
C MET A 115 -4.05 15.36 -19.00
N LYS A 116 -4.58 16.36 -18.28
CA LYS A 116 -5.26 17.51 -18.86
C LYS A 116 -4.39 18.29 -19.83
N LYS A 117 -3.09 18.48 -19.51
CA LYS A 117 -2.13 19.15 -20.41
C LYS A 117 -1.91 18.37 -21.71
N CYS A 118 -1.94 17.05 -21.65
CA CYS A 118 -1.78 16.18 -22.81
C CYS A 118 -3.08 15.97 -23.61
N GLY A 119 -4.20 16.59 -23.21
CA GLY A 119 -5.51 16.41 -23.84
C GLY A 119 -6.10 15.02 -23.64
N ALA A 120 -5.51 14.22 -22.76
CA ALA A 120 -6.02 12.92 -22.35
C ALA A 120 -6.98 13.14 -21.18
N GLU A 121 -8.28 12.96 -21.40
CA GLU A 121 -9.26 12.93 -20.33
C GLU A 121 -9.48 11.47 -19.93
N ASP A 122 -8.61 10.94 -19.07
CA ASP A 122 -8.90 9.65 -18.46
C ASP A 122 -10.00 9.83 -17.40
N LEU A 123 -11.23 9.45 -17.77
CA LEU A 123 -12.42 9.58 -16.94
C LEU A 123 -12.28 8.80 -15.62
N GLN A 124 -11.53 7.69 -15.63
CA GLN A 124 -11.34 6.83 -14.47
C GLN A 124 -10.47 7.50 -13.40
N GLU A 125 -9.38 8.13 -13.83
CA GLU A 125 -8.47 8.83 -12.94
C GLU A 125 -9.10 10.10 -12.34
N LEU A 126 -9.94 10.79 -13.11
CA LEU A 126 -10.75 11.90 -12.60
C LEU A 126 -11.81 11.43 -11.58
N GLU A 127 -12.38 10.23 -11.77
CA GLU A 127 -13.29 9.61 -10.80
C GLU A 127 -12.56 9.25 -9.50
N TYR A 128 -11.37 8.65 -9.60
CA TYR A 128 -10.51 8.36 -8.44
C TYR A 128 -10.13 9.62 -7.68
N TYR A 129 -9.75 10.68 -8.37
CA TYR A 129 -9.47 11.98 -7.76
C TYR A 129 -10.66 12.53 -6.97
N LYS A 130 -11.85 12.58 -7.58
CA LYS A 130 -13.08 13.04 -6.90
C LYS A 130 -13.40 12.19 -5.69
N LYS A 131 -13.25 10.86 -5.80
CA LYS A 131 -13.48 9.92 -4.70
C LYS A 131 -12.48 10.15 -3.57
N ALA A 132 -11.20 10.29 -3.88
CA ALA A 132 -10.15 10.56 -2.90
C ALA A 132 -10.42 11.86 -2.14
N GLN A 133 -10.74 12.95 -2.85
CA GLN A 133 -11.06 14.24 -2.27
C GLN A 133 -12.30 14.18 -1.36
N THR A 134 -13.32 13.44 -1.79
CA THR A 134 -14.54 13.23 -0.99
C THR A 134 -14.21 12.50 0.31
N ILE A 135 -13.50 11.36 0.24
CA ILE A 135 -13.14 10.59 1.44
C ILE A 135 -12.27 11.44 2.37
N TYR A 136 -11.24 12.11 1.83
CA TYR A 136 -10.36 13.00 2.60
C TYR A 136 -11.16 14.09 3.33
N LEU A 137 -12.10 14.76 2.65
CA LEU A 137 -12.94 15.81 3.25
C LEU A 137 -13.83 15.27 4.39
N TYR A 138 -14.43 14.10 4.23
CA TYR A 138 -15.23 13.45 5.29
C TYR A 138 -14.39 12.92 6.46
N SER A 139 -13.08 12.84 6.27
CA SER A 139 -12.15 12.37 7.28
C SER A 139 -11.58 13.52 8.12
N ILE A 140 -11.71 14.79 7.73
CA ILE A 140 -11.29 15.93 8.55
C ILE A 140 -12.43 16.27 9.53
N PRO A 141 -12.18 16.36 10.86
CA PRO A 141 -13.19 16.74 11.85
C PRO A 141 -13.62 18.21 11.78
#